data_AF-A0A954MN31-F1
#
_entry.id   AF-A0A954MN31-F1
#
_cell.length_a   1.000
_cell.length_b   1.000
_cell.length_c   1.000
_cell.angle_alpha   90.00
_cell.angle_beta   90.00
_cell.angle_gamma   90.00
#
_symmetry.space_group_name_H-M   'P 1'
#
loop_
_entity.id
_entity.type
_entity.pdbx_description
1 polymer ?
#
loop_
_entity_poly.entity_id
_entity_poly.type
_entity_poly.pdbx_seq_one_letter_code
_entity_poly.pdbx_strand_id
1 'polypeptide(L)'
;SLTPFAARKVRVQKLREQVAVELAAGLPGLTIAANLCAATEQLLKEFVEETAATAHCGTLDELATQGVMIFVGGTGRGELAPYSDIDLLVVPARSGNKFEDFATAFLQLCWDAGFKMGSAMRDYSEALMHARQDPQAATALIEGRYFWGDESLFNKVTTAFKARVVDGRRRQFIEDCLAARQLTDDNSVPMSQELEPDVKSSIGGLRDLHLIRWIGFARYGVRDIESLRLRGALSKCDARELKDAWEFLTKVRLDLHLAAGKPQDRLTRDEQLRIAAEREIEATPEQRPVERFMQEYFVHSSAIAAVSRRFAAVQRPQSLLSQTRNLIVGHRAEGYFYVAPDRIDVARRHLRKVCENLAGILRLYRTSALYGVPPAPHVLEAVKLAAANMEAPTLTVEEGRIFLEIMRCTSALPMVLRSMAGTGVLDLVIPDYNHIRNLLQFNQYHHFTVD
;
A
#
# COMPACT_ATOMS: atom_id res chain seq x y z
N SER A 1 -28.21 7.30 -36.08
CA SER A 1 -28.33 6.68 -34.75
C SER A 1 -27.11 5.80 -34.54
N LEU A 2 -26.43 5.90 -33.39
CA LEU A 2 -25.35 4.97 -33.05
C LEU A 2 -25.94 3.57 -32.84
N THR A 3 -25.20 2.51 -33.17
CA THR A 3 -25.58 1.16 -32.75
C THR A 3 -25.56 1.07 -31.22
N PRO A 4 -26.35 0.17 -30.58
CA PRO A 4 -26.33 0.01 -29.12
C PRO A 4 -24.91 -0.18 -28.56
N PHE A 5 -24.08 -0.95 -29.28
CA PHE A 5 -22.67 -1.15 -28.98
C PHE A 5 -21.86 0.16 -28.97
N ALA A 6 -21.97 0.97 -30.04
CA ALA A 6 -21.25 2.23 -30.14
C ALA A 6 -21.72 3.23 -29.07
N ALA A 7 -23.01 3.22 -28.73
CA ALA A 7 -23.55 4.05 -27.65
C ALA A 7 -22.93 3.68 -26.29
N ARG A 8 -22.82 2.38 -25.95
CA ARG A 8 -22.19 1.94 -24.69
C ARG A 8 -20.73 2.36 -24.59
N LYS A 9 -19.95 2.23 -25.67
CA LYS A 9 -18.54 2.68 -25.71
C LYS A 9 -18.39 4.17 -25.46
N VAL A 10 -19.28 4.99 -26.04
CA VAL A 10 -19.28 6.45 -25.79
C VAL A 10 -19.53 6.75 -24.32
N ARG A 11 -20.40 5.99 -23.64
CA ARG A 11 -20.66 6.18 -22.19
C ARG A 11 -19.43 5.86 -21.34
N VAL A 12 -18.72 4.77 -21.63
CA VAL A 12 -17.47 4.44 -20.94
C VAL A 12 -16.40 5.50 -21.20
N GLN A 13 -16.30 6.00 -22.44
CA GLN A 13 -15.34 7.05 -22.78
C GLN A 13 -15.62 8.36 -22.02
N LYS A 14 -16.89 8.74 -21.88
CA LYS A 14 -17.28 9.92 -21.07
C LYS A 14 -16.81 9.83 -19.62
N LEU A 15 -16.83 8.64 -19.01
CA LEU A 15 -16.29 8.46 -17.66
C LEU A 15 -14.81 8.81 -17.59
N ARG A 16 -14.03 8.44 -18.61
CA ARG A 16 -12.59 8.72 -18.68
C ARG A 16 -12.31 10.19 -18.96
N GLU A 17 -13.10 10.81 -19.84
CA GLU A 17 -13.04 12.25 -20.11
C GLU A 17 -13.32 13.08 -18.84
N GLN A 18 -14.29 12.66 -18.03
CA GLN A 18 -14.60 13.31 -16.75
C GLN A 18 -13.40 13.28 -15.79
N VAL A 19 -12.67 12.16 -15.72
CA VAL A 19 -11.43 12.09 -14.92
C VAL A 19 -10.40 13.11 -15.40
N ALA A 20 -10.21 13.24 -16.72
CA ALA A 20 -9.26 14.21 -17.28
C ALA A 20 -9.65 15.65 -16.92
N VAL A 21 -10.95 15.98 -16.96
CA VAL A 21 -11.47 17.29 -16.55
C VAL A 21 -11.21 17.53 -15.06
N GLU A 22 -11.51 16.57 -14.19
CA GLU A 22 -11.32 16.72 -12.74
C GLU A 22 -9.83 16.82 -12.37
N LEU A 23 -8.97 16.07 -13.07
CA LEU A 23 -7.52 16.12 -12.87
C LEU A 23 -6.95 17.49 -13.26
N ALA A 24 -7.37 18.03 -14.41
CA ALA A 24 -7.00 19.37 -14.88
C ALA A 24 -7.52 20.48 -13.96
N ALA A 25 -8.69 20.28 -13.34
CA ALA A 25 -9.24 21.19 -12.33
C ALA A 25 -8.53 21.10 -10.97
N GLY A 26 -7.55 20.20 -10.82
CA GLY A 26 -6.74 20.09 -9.62
C GLY A 26 -7.44 19.40 -8.44
N LEU A 27 -8.52 18.64 -8.68
CA LEU A 27 -9.19 17.90 -7.61
C LEU A 27 -8.25 16.86 -6.97
N PRO A 28 -8.50 16.49 -5.71
CA PRO A 28 -7.76 15.40 -5.07
C PRO A 28 -7.95 14.07 -5.83
N GLY A 29 -6.86 13.38 -6.14
CA GLY A 29 -6.82 12.09 -6.80
C GLY A 29 -7.68 11.02 -6.13
N LEU A 30 -7.77 10.98 -4.79
CA LEU A 30 -8.67 10.05 -4.11
C LEU A 30 -10.15 10.38 -4.37
N THR A 31 -10.48 11.66 -4.45
CA THR A 31 -11.83 12.11 -4.81
C THR A 31 -12.16 11.72 -6.25
N ILE A 32 -11.24 11.93 -7.18
CA ILE A 32 -11.41 11.58 -8.59
C ILE A 32 -11.61 10.05 -8.75
N ALA A 33 -10.77 9.24 -8.09
CA ALA A 33 -10.88 7.78 -8.15
C ALA A 33 -12.22 7.28 -7.57
N ALA A 34 -12.70 7.89 -6.49
CA ALA A 34 -14.00 7.59 -5.89
C ALA A 34 -15.17 8.00 -6.80
N ASN A 35 -15.10 9.19 -7.42
CA ASN A 35 -16.09 9.67 -8.39
C ASN A 35 -16.18 8.72 -9.59
N LEU A 36 -15.04 8.36 -10.17
CA LEU A 36 -14.96 7.38 -11.27
C LEU A 36 -15.58 6.05 -10.85
N CYS A 37 -15.27 5.55 -9.65
CA CYS A 37 -15.83 4.30 -9.16
C CYS A 37 -17.35 4.37 -9.02
N ALA A 38 -17.88 5.44 -8.44
CA ALA A 38 -19.32 5.62 -8.26
C ALA A 38 -20.06 5.72 -9.61
N ALA A 39 -19.52 6.51 -10.55
CA ALA A 39 -20.09 6.66 -11.88
C ALA A 39 -20.01 5.36 -12.71
N THR A 40 -18.91 4.61 -12.57
CA THR A 40 -18.75 3.28 -13.18
C THR A 40 -19.77 2.31 -12.62
N GLU A 41 -19.93 2.24 -11.30
CA GLU A 41 -20.92 1.37 -10.66
C GLU A 41 -22.35 1.70 -11.11
N GLN A 42 -22.69 2.99 -11.24
CA GLN A 42 -23.99 3.39 -11.74
C GLN A 42 -24.21 2.89 -13.18
N LEU A 43 -23.21 3.04 -14.05
CA LEU A 43 -23.28 2.51 -15.41
C LEU A 43 -23.42 0.97 -15.44
N LEU A 44 -22.73 0.27 -14.55
CA LEU A 44 -22.85 -1.19 -14.43
C LEU A 44 -24.25 -1.62 -13.96
N LYS A 45 -24.91 -0.86 -13.07
CA LYS A 45 -26.30 -1.14 -12.67
C LYS A 45 -27.27 -1.02 -13.85
N GLU A 46 -27.07 -0.03 -14.71
CA GLU A 46 -27.86 0.08 -15.94
C GLU A 46 -27.60 -1.09 -16.90
N PHE A 47 -26.36 -1.56 -16.98
CA PHE A 47 -26.00 -2.74 -17.77
C PHE A 47 -26.64 -4.02 -17.22
N VAL A 48 -26.80 -4.16 -15.90
CA VAL A 48 -27.56 -5.25 -15.27
C VAL A 48 -29.01 -5.25 -15.77
N GLU A 49 -29.67 -4.10 -15.76
CA GLU A 49 -31.05 -3.95 -16.25
C GLU A 49 -31.15 -4.28 -17.76
N GLU A 50 -30.21 -3.77 -18.56
CA GLU A 50 -30.16 -4.02 -19.99
C GLU A 50 -29.93 -5.51 -20.31
N THR A 51 -29.04 -6.17 -19.58
CA THR A 51 -28.80 -7.61 -19.74
C THR A 51 -30.04 -8.41 -19.39
N ALA A 52 -30.74 -8.08 -18.30
CA ALA A 52 -31.94 -8.82 -17.90
C ALA A 52 -33.06 -8.70 -18.96
N ALA A 53 -33.21 -7.51 -19.56
CA ALA A 53 -34.18 -7.27 -20.62
C ALA A 53 -33.85 -7.99 -21.94
N THR A 54 -32.57 -8.21 -22.25
CA THR A 54 -32.13 -8.70 -23.57
C THR A 54 -31.73 -10.17 -23.59
N ALA A 55 -31.18 -10.71 -22.49
CA ALA A 55 -30.68 -12.08 -22.43
C ALA A 55 -31.79 -13.12 -22.16
N HIS A 56 -33.02 -12.68 -21.82
CA HIS A 56 -34.17 -13.54 -21.54
C HIS A 56 -33.91 -14.58 -20.43
N CYS A 57 -32.99 -14.29 -19.50
CA CYS A 57 -32.60 -15.17 -18.41
C CYS A 57 -33.61 -15.22 -17.24
N GLY A 58 -34.67 -14.42 -17.28
CA GLY A 58 -35.66 -14.30 -16.20
C GLY A 58 -35.89 -12.85 -15.79
N THR A 59 -36.72 -12.63 -14.78
CA THR A 59 -36.94 -11.29 -14.21
C THR A 59 -35.80 -10.89 -13.28
N LEU A 60 -35.59 -9.58 -13.07
CA LEU A 60 -34.56 -9.08 -12.15
C LEU A 60 -34.77 -9.62 -10.73
N ASP A 61 -36.02 -9.65 -10.25
CA ASP A 61 -36.35 -10.15 -8.90
C ASP A 61 -36.01 -11.64 -8.74
N GLU A 62 -36.30 -12.45 -9.77
CA GLU A 62 -35.93 -13.88 -9.77
C GLU A 62 -34.42 -14.05 -9.75
N LEU A 63 -33.69 -13.33 -10.60
CA LEU A 63 -32.23 -13.42 -10.71
C LEU A 63 -31.53 -12.91 -9.44
N ALA A 64 -32.06 -11.87 -8.81
CA ALA A 64 -31.50 -11.28 -7.60
C ALA A 64 -31.53 -12.23 -6.39
N THR A 65 -32.37 -13.26 -6.41
CA THR A 65 -32.41 -14.29 -5.35
C THR A 65 -31.57 -15.53 -5.67
N GLN A 66 -30.98 -15.59 -6.87
CA GLN A 66 -30.27 -16.77 -7.37
C GLN A 66 -28.74 -16.65 -7.30
N GLY A 67 -28.21 -15.51 -6.89
CA GLY A 67 -26.78 -15.35 -6.71
C GLY A 67 -26.43 -13.92 -6.34
N VAL A 68 -25.13 -13.67 -6.16
CA VAL A 68 -24.63 -12.34 -5.84
C VAL A 68 -23.37 -12.02 -6.62
N MET A 69 -23.28 -10.79 -7.09
CA MET A 69 -22.09 -10.20 -7.67
C MET A 69 -21.46 -9.26 -6.64
N ILE A 70 -20.17 -9.44 -6.40
CA ILE A 70 -19.41 -8.76 -5.37
C ILE A 70 -18.24 -8.04 -6.05
N PHE A 71 -18.13 -6.73 -5.87
CA PHE A 71 -16.91 -6.03 -6.23
C PHE A 71 -15.79 -6.46 -5.29
N VAL A 72 -14.64 -6.81 -5.86
CA VAL A 72 -13.44 -7.18 -5.11
C VAL A 72 -12.27 -6.30 -5.55
N GLY A 73 -11.10 -6.48 -4.93
CA GLY A 73 -9.88 -5.81 -5.42
C GLY A 73 -10.01 -4.29 -5.47
N GLY A 74 -9.59 -3.68 -6.60
CA GLY A 74 -9.59 -2.21 -6.77
C GLY A 74 -10.99 -1.61 -6.79
N THR A 75 -11.94 -2.29 -7.44
CA THR A 75 -13.34 -1.87 -7.53
C THR A 75 -14.03 -1.93 -6.18
N GLY A 76 -13.76 -2.98 -5.40
CA GLY A 76 -14.30 -3.15 -4.06
C GLY A 76 -13.86 -2.04 -3.09
N ARG A 77 -12.61 -1.56 -3.23
CA ARG A 77 -12.08 -0.43 -2.44
C ARG A 77 -12.65 0.94 -2.80
N GLY A 78 -13.26 1.09 -3.98
CA GLY A 78 -13.68 2.40 -4.48
C GLY A 78 -12.54 3.20 -5.13
N GLU A 79 -11.46 2.53 -5.55
CA GLU A 79 -10.22 3.16 -6.02
C GLU A 79 -9.93 2.74 -7.48
N LEU A 80 -10.76 3.19 -8.41
CA LEU A 80 -10.57 2.91 -9.83
C LEU A 80 -9.62 3.89 -10.49
N ALA A 81 -8.90 3.39 -11.50
CA ALA A 81 -8.22 4.21 -12.49
C ALA A 81 -8.91 4.08 -13.86
N PRO A 82 -8.78 5.05 -14.78
CA PRO A 82 -9.56 5.11 -16.03
C PRO A 82 -9.58 3.86 -16.90
N TYR A 83 -8.47 3.11 -16.87
CA TYR A 83 -8.31 1.88 -17.63
C TYR A 83 -8.01 0.67 -16.74
N SER A 84 -8.21 0.77 -15.41
CA SER A 84 -8.06 -0.41 -14.54
C SER A 84 -9.18 -1.42 -14.74
N ASP A 85 -8.87 -2.67 -14.46
CA ASP A 85 -9.83 -3.76 -14.49
C ASP A 85 -10.95 -3.54 -13.47
N ILE A 86 -12.16 -3.96 -13.83
CA ILE A 86 -13.31 -4.03 -12.93
C ILE A 86 -13.37 -5.46 -12.40
N ASP A 87 -13.02 -5.62 -11.13
CA ASP A 87 -12.89 -6.93 -10.51
C ASP A 87 -14.23 -7.37 -9.87
N LEU A 88 -14.73 -8.52 -10.30
CA LEU A 88 -16.05 -9.05 -9.90
C LEU A 88 -15.96 -10.53 -9.48
N LEU A 89 -16.41 -10.83 -8.27
CA LEU A 89 -16.66 -12.19 -7.83
C LEU A 89 -18.16 -12.48 -7.99
N VAL A 90 -18.49 -13.46 -8.83
CA VAL A 90 -19.84 -13.93 -9.08
C VAL A 90 -20.06 -15.22 -8.29
N VAL A 91 -21.02 -15.19 -7.36
CA VAL A 91 -21.35 -16.32 -6.49
C VAL A 91 -22.78 -16.78 -6.74
N PRO A 92 -22.99 -17.83 -7.55
CA PRO A 92 -24.31 -18.42 -7.72
C PRO A 92 -24.76 -19.12 -6.44
N ALA A 93 -26.06 -19.05 -6.12
CA ALA A 93 -26.65 -19.74 -4.97
C ALA A 93 -26.70 -21.27 -5.18
N ARG A 94 -26.82 -21.70 -6.44
CA ARG A 94 -26.78 -23.10 -6.89
C ARG A 94 -26.14 -23.16 -8.27
N SER A 95 -25.32 -24.17 -8.54
CA SER A 95 -24.68 -24.36 -9.84
C SER A 95 -25.71 -24.56 -10.95
N GLY A 96 -25.45 -24.01 -12.14
CA GLY A 96 -26.28 -24.18 -13.33
C GLY A 96 -27.65 -23.48 -13.25
N ASN A 97 -27.78 -22.46 -12.40
CA ASN A 97 -28.99 -21.65 -12.35
C ASN A 97 -28.95 -20.51 -13.38
N LYS A 98 -30.09 -19.87 -13.64
CA LYS A 98 -30.21 -18.81 -14.65
C LYS A 98 -29.35 -17.57 -14.36
N PHE A 99 -28.89 -17.43 -13.11
CA PHE A 99 -28.00 -16.35 -12.71
C PHE A 99 -26.59 -16.49 -13.30
N GLU A 100 -26.09 -17.71 -13.54
CA GLU A 100 -24.80 -17.92 -14.20
C GLU A 100 -24.83 -17.44 -15.66
N ASP A 101 -25.90 -17.79 -16.39
CA ASP A 101 -26.13 -17.35 -17.77
C ASP A 101 -26.27 -15.82 -17.84
N PHE A 102 -27.06 -15.24 -16.91
CA PHE A 102 -27.23 -13.81 -16.78
C PHE A 102 -25.91 -13.09 -16.51
N ALA A 103 -25.13 -13.57 -15.54
CA ALA A 103 -23.84 -12.98 -15.19
C ALA A 103 -22.86 -13.07 -16.37
N THR A 104 -22.85 -14.18 -17.10
CA THR A 104 -22.03 -14.35 -18.30
C THR A 104 -22.41 -13.34 -19.39
N ALA A 105 -23.71 -13.17 -19.66
CA ALA A 105 -24.20 -12.17 -20.62
C ALA A 105 -23.87 -10.73 -20.18
N PHE A 106 -23.97 -10.44 -18.87
CA PHE A 106 -23.62 -9.15 -18.31
C PHE A 106 -22.13 -8.84 -18.47
N LEU A 107 -21.26 -9.80 -18.15
CA LEU A 107 -19.80 -9.66 -18.30
C LEU A 107 -19.41 -9.44 -19.76
N GLN A 108 -20.04 -10.16 -20.70
CA GLN A 108 -19.85 -9.97 -22.13
C GLN A 108 -20.28 -8.57 -22.58
N LEU A 109 -21.44 -8.08 -22.11
CA LEU A 109 -21.91 -6.73 -22.41
C LEU A 109 -20.94 -5.66 -21.90
N CYS A 110 -20.42 -5.82 -20.68
CA CYS A 110 -19.42 -4.90 -20.12
C CYS A 110 -18.13 -4.87 -20.95
N TRP A 111 -17.64 -6.04 -21.36
CA TRP A 111 -16.47 -6.16 -22.24
C TRP A 111 -16.69 -5.46 -23.58
N ASP A 112 -17.84 -5.70 -24.19
CA ASP A 112 -18.25 -5.09 -25.46
C ASP A 112 -18.37 -3.55 -25.34
N ALA A 113 -18.83 -3.05 -24.19
CA ALA A 113 -18.88 -1.64 -23.86
C ALA A 113 -17.49 -0.98 -23.68
N GLY A 114 -16.41 -1.77 -23.59
CA GLY A 114 -15.04 -1.27 -23.48
C GLY A 114 -14.49 -1.25 -22.05
N PHE A 115 -15.14 -1.92 -21.10
CA PHE A 115 -14.55 -2.24 -19.80
C PHE A 115 -13.65 -3.46 -19.89
N LYS A 116 -12.60 -3.48 -19.08
CA LYS A 116 -11.78 -4.68 -18.87
C LYS A 116 -12.29 -5.38 -17.61
N MET A 117 -12.86 -6.57 -17.76
CA MET A 117 -13.49 -7.29 -16.66
C MET A 117 -12.53 -8.33 -16.07
N GLY A 118 -12.22 -8.19 -14.77
CA GLY A 118 -11.50 -9.18 -13.98
C GLY A 118 -12.50 -10.03 -13.17
N SER A 119 -13.17 -10.98 -13.81
CA SER A 119 -14.24 -11.74 -13.15
C SER A 119 -13.86 -13.17 -12.77
N ALA A 120 -14.35 -13.65 -11.64
CA ALA A 120 -14.32 -15.05 -11.25
C ALA A 120 -15.73 -15.53 -10.88
N MET A 121 -16.16 -16.66 -11.43
CA MET A 121 -17.40 -17.33 -11.06
C MET A 121 -17.07 -18.52 -10.15
N ARG A 122 -17.55 -18.49 -8.91
CA ARG A 122 -17.25 -19.49 -7.88
C ARG A 122 -18.45 -19.64 -6.98
N ASP A 123 -18.86 -20.88 -6.69
CA ASP A 123 -19.87 -21.09 -5.66
C ASP A 123 -19.35 -20.67 -4.26
N TYR A 124 -20.25 -20.64 -3.28
CA TYR A 124 -19.91 -20.26 -1.90
C TYR A 124 -18.75 -21.05 -1.30
N SER A 125 -18.67 -22.36 -1.54
CA SER A 125 -17.64 -23.24 -0.98
C SER A 125 -16.31 -23.05 -1.70
N GLU A 126 -16.35 -22.95 -3.03
CA GLU A 126 -15.19 -22.70 -3.86
C GLU A 126 -14.55 -21.34 -3.58
N ALA A 127 -15.36 -20.28 -3.41
CA ALA A 127 -14.87 -18.95 -3.08
C ALA A 127 -14.06 -18.94 -1.77
N LEU A 128 -14.57 -19.62 -0.74
CA LEU A 128 -13.88 -19.75 0.54
C LEU A 128 -12.64 -20.65 0.47
N MET A 129 -12.70 -21.74 -0.29
CA MET A 129 -11.56 -22.63 -0.50
C MET A 129 -10.44 -21.92 -1.23
N HIS A 130 -10.75 -21.22 -2.32
CA HIS A 130 -9.78 -20.47 -3.12
C HIS A 130 -9.14 -19.35 -2.30
N ALA A 131 -9.94 -18.57 -1.56
CA ALA A 131 -9.42 -17.56 -0.63
C ALA A 131 -8.56 -18.17 0.50
N ARG A 132 -8.72 -19.47 0.82
CA ARG A 132 -7.87 -20.15 1.81
C ARG A 132 -6.50 -20.53 1.23
N GLN A 133 -6.45 -20.86 -0.05
CA GLN A 133 -5.27 -21.39 -0.76
C GLN A 133 -4.43 -20.30 -1.43
N ASP A 134 -5.08 -19.23 -1.88
CA ASP A 134 -4.43 -18.13 -2.61
C ASP A 134 -4.53 -16.80 -1.83
N PRO A 135 -3.40 -16.23 -1.39
CA PRO A 135 -3.36 -14.93 -0.72
C PRO A 135 -3.93 -13.79 -1.56
N GLN A 136 -3.80 -13.83 -2.90
CA GLN A 136 -4.33 -12.80 -3.78
C GLN A 136 -5.86 -12.81 -3.76
N ALA A 137 -6.48 -13.98 -3.88
CA ALA A 137 -7.93 -14.12 -3.73
C ALA A 137 -8.42 -13.71 -2.33
N ALA A 138 -7.67 -14.07 -1.28
CA ALA A 138 -8.02 -13.70 0.08
C ALA A 138 -8.01 -12.17 0.29
N THR A 139 -6.96 -11.51 -0.18
CA THR A 139 -6.81 -10.05 -0.08
C THR A 139 -7.81 -9.29 -0.96
N ALA A 140 -8.20 -9.84 -2.11
CA ALA A 140 -9.28 -9.30 -2.93
C ALA A 140 -10.63 -9.33 -2.19
N LEU A 141 -10.92 -10.41 -1.45
CA LEU A 141 -12.18 -10.59 -0.72
C LEU A 141 -12.25 -9.78 0.60
N ILE A 142 -11.11 -9.38 1.19
CA ILE A 142 -11.10 -8.35 2.26
C ILE A 142 -11.75 -7.05 1.77
N GLU A 143 -11.54 -6.73 0.51
CA GLU A 143 -12.08 -5.53 -0.11
C GLU A 143 -13.47 -5.77 -0.74
N GLY A 144 -14.09 -6.92 -0.44
CA GLY A 144 -15.42 -7.28 -0.90
C GLY A 144 -16.45 -6.21 -0.56
N ARG A 145 -17.15 -5.72 -1.59
CA ARG A 145 -18.25 -4.77 -1.48
C ARG A 145 -19.42 -5.28 -2.31
N TYR A 146 -20.61 -5.28 -1.71
CA TYR A 146 -21.84 -5.68 -2.42
C TYR A 146 -22.02 -4.82 -3.68
N PHE A 147 -22.35 -5.48 -4.79
CA PHE A 147 -22.73 -4.81 -6.04
C PHE A 147 -24.20 -5.07 -6.39
N TRP A 148 -24.57 -6.34 -6.59
CA TRP A 148 -25.92 -6.70 -7.04
C TRP A 148 -26.28 -8.15 -6.74
N GLY A 149 -27.56 -8.42 -6.47
CA GLY A 149 -28.10 -9.76 -6.22
C GLY A 149 -28.46 -10.01 -4.74
N ASP A 150 -28.27 -11.24 -4.26
CA ASP A 150 -28.73 -11.68 -2.94
C ASP A 150 -27.82 -11.15 -1.82
N GLU A 151 -28.30 -10.14 -1.08
CA GLU A 151 -27.61 -9.56 0.07
C GLU A 151 -27.38 -10.57 1.21
N SER A 152 -28.29 -11.53 1.41
CA SER A 152 -28.14 -12.58 2.41
C SER A 152 -26.96 -13.48 2.07
N LEU A 153 -26.83 -13.84 0.79
CA LEU A 153 -25.69 -14.62 0.30
C LEU A 153 -24.37 -13.83 0.43
N PHE A 154 -24.36 -12.53 0.12
CA PHE A 154 -23.19 -11.66 0.34
C PHE A 154 -22.76 -11.65 1.82
N ASN A 155 -23.71 -11.44 2.73
CA ASN A 155 -23.44 -11.43 4.17
C ASN A 155 -22.92 -12.79 4.65
N LYS A 156 -23.46 -13.89 4.10
CA LYS A 156 -23.00 -15.25 4.37
C LYS A 156 -21.55 -15.46 3.90
N VAL A 157 -21.21 -15.06 2.67
CA VAL A 157 -19.85 -15.18 2.11
C VAL A 157 -18.85 -14.40 2.96
N THR A 158 -19.12 -13.13 3.23
CA THR A 158 -18.20 -12.22 3.95
C THR A 158 -18.00 -12.62 5.41
N THR A 159 -19.08 -13.02 6.10
CA THR A 159 -19.01 -13.51 7.49
C THR A 159 -18.19 -14.80 7.57
N ALA A 160 -18.45 -15.75 6.67
CA ALA A 160 -17.73 -17.01 6.64
C ALA A 160 -16.25 -16.83 6.25
N PHE A 161 -15.96 -15.93 5.30
CA PHE A 161 -14.60 -15.56 4.93
C PHE A 161 -13.83 -15.03 6.14
N LYS A 162 -14.40 -14.03 6.84
CA LYS A 162 -13.77 -13.46 8.04
C LYS A 162 -13.50 -14.53 9.10
N ALA A 163 -14.48 -15.39 9.40
CA ALA A 163 -14.32 -16.41 10.43
C ALA A 163 -13.32 -17.51 10.05
N ARG A 164 -13.43 -18.07 8.83
CA ARG A 164 -12.73 -19.31 8.43
C ARG A 164 -11.38 -19.08 7.75
N VAL A 165 -11.22 -17.95 7.06
CA VAL A 165 -10.02 -17.65 6.27
C VAL A 165 -9.10 -16.70 7.01
N VAL A 166 -9.67 -15.69 7.69
CA VAL A 166 -8.91 -14.64 8.40
C VAL A 166 -8.76 -14.98 9.89
N ASP A 167 -9.82 -14.94 10.69
CA ASP A 167 -9.72 -15.08 12.16
C ASP A 167 -9.18 -16.45 12.58
N GLY A 168 -9.73 -17.54 12.02
CA GLY A 168 -9.28 -18.90 12.32
C GLY A 168 -7.84 -19.22 11.89
N ARG A 169 -7.20 -18.35 11.11
CA ARG A 169 -5.81 -18.50 10.64
C ARG A 169 -5.02 -17.19 10.71
N ARG A 170 -5.37 -16.29 11.62
CA ARG A 170 -4.87 -14.90 11.61
C ARG A 170 -3.36 -14.79 11.44
N ARG A 171 -2.61 -15.66 12.13
CA ARG A 171 -1.15 -15.72 11.99
C ARG A 171 -0.71 -16.07 10.58
N GLN A 172 -1.16 -17.21 10.06
CA GLN A 172 -0.80 -17.64 8.72
C GLN A 172 -1.26 -16.61 7.67
N PHE A 173 -2.46 -16.06 7.84
CA PHE A 173 -3.00 -15.03 6.95
C PHE A 173 -2.08 -13.80 6.84
N ILE A 174 -1.53 -13.34 7.96
CA ILE A 174 -0.60 -12.20 7.98
C ILE A 174 0.72 -12.57 7.28
N GLU A 175 1.28 -13.76 7.56
CA GLU A 175 2.48 -14.25 6.88
C GLU A 175 2.25 -14.40 5.36
N ASP A 176 1.09 -14.91 4.95
CA ASP A 176 0.69 -15.06 3.55
C ASP A 176 0.64 -13.69 2.84
N CYS A 177 0.08 -12.66 3.48
CA CYS A 177 0.05 -11.29 2.94
C CYS A 177 1.46 -10.71 2.75
N LEU A 178 2.35 -10.99 3.70
CA LEU A 178 3.73 -10.50 3.68
C LEU A 178 4.58 -11.22 2.63
N ALA A 179 4.42 -12.54 2.54
CA ALA A 179 5.07 -13.36 1.53
C ALA A 179 4.60 -12.98 0.13
N ALA A 180 3.30 -12.76 -0.07
CA ALA A 180 2.75 -12.26 -1.33
C ALA A 180 3.33 -10.89 -1.73
N ARG A 181 3.74 -10.08 -0.74
CA ARG A 181 4.40 -8.80 -1.00
C ARG A 181 5.91 -8.91 -1.22
N GLN A 182 6.48 -10.10 -1.10
CA GLN A 182 7.94 -10.34 -1.09
C GLN A 182 8.66 -9.50 -0.01
N LEU A 183 7.94 -9.12 1.04
CA LEU A 183 8.57 -8.62 2.27
C LEU A 183 9.06 -9.81 3.09
N THR A 184 9.85 -10.68 2.47
CA THR A 184 10.64 -11.68 3.19
C THR A 184 11.76 -10.95 3.92
N ASP A 185 12.25 -11.53 5.03
CA ASP A 185 13.17 -10.92 6.03
C ASP A 185 14.52 -10.42 5.50
N ASP A 186 14.69 -10.36 4.19
CA ASP A 186 15.88 -9.82 3.59
C ASP A 186 15.86 -8.28 3.67
N ASN A 187 16.48 -7.77 4.73
CA ASN A 187 16.83 -6.36 4.88
C ASN A 187 17.76 -5.85 3.75
N SER A 188 18.11 -6.69 2.77
CA SER A 188 18.87 -6.34 1.57
C SER A 188 18.08 -5.54 0.53
N VAL A 189 16.74 -5.61 0.53
CA VAL A 189 15.97 -4.95 -0.53
C VAL A 189 16.07 -3.43 -0.36
N PRO A 190 16.55 -2.69 -1.38
CA PRO A 190 16.66 -1.24 -1.32
C PRO A 190 15.34 -0.59 -0.90
N MET A 191 15.43 0.56 -0.22
CA MET A 191 14.29 1.48 -0.18
C MET A 191 13.88 1.77 -1.63
N SER A 192 12.61 2.13 -1.85
CA SER A 192 11.98 2.39 -3.14
C SER A 192 12.77 3.39 -4.01
N GLN A 193 13.84 2.96 -4.67
CA GLN A 193 14.78 3.85 -5.37
C GLN A 193 14.94 3.48 -6.84
N GLU A 194 14.14 2.55 -7.37
CA GLU A 194 14.10 2.28 -8.82
C GLU A 194 13.79 3.58 -9.57
N LEU A 195 14.63 3.97 -10.55
CA LEU A 195 14.42 5.24 -11.27
C LEU A 195 13.17 5.25 -12.16
N GLU A 196 12.64 4.09 -12.55
CA GLU A 196 11.39 3.97 -13.33
C GLU A 196 10.40 3.04 -12.60
N PRO A 197 9.90 3.49 -11.43
CA PRO A 197 9.15 2.63 -10.52
C PRO A 197 7.75 2.35 -11.06
N ASP A 198 7.18 1.22 -10.66
CA ASP A 198 5.75 0.98 -10.78
C ASP A 198 5.03 1.60 -9.57
N VAL A 199 4.18 2.59 -9.81
CA VAL A 199 3.49 3.36 -8.74
C VAL A 199 2.55 2.49 -7.91
N LYS A 200 2.16 1.32 -8.43
CA LYS A 200 1.29 0.37 -7.77
C LYS A 200 2.07 -0.74 -7.09
N SER A 201 3.04 -1.36 -7.75
CA SER A 201 3.70 -2.58 -7.28
C SER A 201 5.14 -2.44 -6.81
N SER A 202 5.88 -1.38 -7.13
CA SER A 202 7.22 -1.19 -6.53
C SER A 202 7.08 -1.01 -5.01
N ILE A 203 8.15 -1.27 -4.25
CA ILE A 203 8.18 -0.98 -2.81
C ILE A 203 7.85 0.50 -2.60
N GLY A 204 7.09 0.82 -1.56
CA GLY A 204 6.57 2.16 -1.35
C GLY A 204 5.44 2.57 -2.31
N GLY A 205 4.97 1.66 -3.17
CA GLY A 205 3.83 1.87 -4.04
C GLY A 205 2.48 1.62 -3.36
N LEU A 206 1.39 1.79 -4.11
CA LEU A 206 0.02 1.63 -3.58
C LEU A 206 -0.22 0.24 -2.95
N ARG A 207 0.44 -0.83 -3.40
CA ARG A 207 0.30 -2.18 -2.81
C ARG A 207 0.75 -2.24 -1.34
N ASP A 208 1.72 -1.44 -0.93
CA ASP A 208 2.16 -1.38 0.47
C ASP A 208 1.11 -0.73 1.37
N LEU A 209 0.37 0.27 0.85
CA LEU A 209 -0.82 0.80 1.54
C LEU A 209 -1.88 -0.28 1.71
N HIS A 210 -2.13 -1.08 0.68
CA HIS A 210 -3.10 -2.19 0.76
C HIS A 210 -2.69 -3.25 1.78
N LEU A 211 -1.39 -3.53 1.93
CA LEU A 211 -0.90 -4.44 2.97
C LEU A 211 -1.29 -3.96 4.37
N ILE A 212 -1.18 -2.66 4.65
CA ILE A 212 -1.63 -2.07 5.92
C ILE A 212 -3.12 -2.32 6.13
N ARG A 213 -3.94 -2.14 5.08
CA ARG A 213 -5.39 -2.41 5.14
C ARG A 213 -5.68 -3.88 5.43
N TRP A 214 -4.96 -4.80 4.79
CA TRP A 214 -5.19 -6.24 4.95
C TRP A 214 -4.81 -6.74 6.34
N ILE A 215 -3.63 -6.36 6.83
CA ILE A 215 -3.19 -6.65 8.19
C ILE A 215 -4.11 -5.95 9.21
N GLY A 216 -4.51 -4.71 8.90
CA GLY A 216 -5.49 -3.94 9.67
C GLY A 216 -6.80 -4.70 9.86
N PHE A 217 -7.35 -5.25 8.77
CA PHE A 217 -8.58 -6.04 8.81
C PHE A 217 -8.40 -7.29 9.66
N ALA A 218 -7.30 -8.02 9.47
CA ALA A 218 -7.03 -9.24 10.20
C ALA A 218 -6.83 -9.05 11.72
N ARG A 219 -6.24 -7.92 12.13
CA ARG A 219 -5.89 -7.64 13.54
C ARG A 219 -6.94 -6.82 14.27
N TYR A 220 -7.52 -5.84 13.59
CA TYR A 220 -8.37 -4.81 14.18
C TYR A 220 -9.81 -4.81 13.62
N GLY A 221 -10.09 -5.59 12.57
CA GLY A 221 -11.41 -5.62 11.93
C GLY A 221 -11.77 -4.34 11.16
N VAL A 222 -10.79 -3.47 10.90
CA VAL A 222 -10.96 -2.22 10.15
C VAL A 222 -9.90 -2.12 9.05
N ARG A 223 -10.21 -1.39 7.98
CA ARG A 223 -9.37 -1.33 6.77
C ARG A 223 -8.81 0.08 6.53
N ASP A 224 -9.51 1.11 6.94
CA ASP A 224 -9.14 2.50 6.67
C ASP A 224 -8.09 3.02 7.66
N ILE A 225 -7.26 3.94 7.17
CA ILE A 225 -6.13 4.54 7.89
C ILE A 225 -6.60 5.25 9.17
N GLU A 226 -7.71 5.99 9.10
CA GLU A 226 -8.23 6.74 10.25
C GLU A 226 -8.73 5.82 11.37
N SER A 227 -9.46 4.75 11.05
CA SER A 227 -9.88 3.77 12.05
C SER A 227 -8.70 3.03 12.67
N LEU A 228 -7.66 2.73 11.88
CA LEU A 228 -6.41 2.17 12.41
C LEU A 228 -5.71 3.15 13.37
N ARG A 229 -5.68 4.44 13.03
CA ARG A 229 -5.17 5.50 13.92
C ARG A 229 -5.97 5.59 15.22
N LEU A 230 -7.30 5.62 15.13
CA LEU A 230 -8.19 5.71 16.30
C LEU A 230 -8.06 4.50 17.23
N ARG A 231 -7.72 3.32 16.70
CA ARG A 231 -7.43 2.10 17.47
C ARG A 231 -5.99 2.02 17.98
N GLY A 232 -5.17 3.05 17.75
CA GLY A 232 -3.76 3.09 18.17
C GLY A 232 -2.85 2.15 17.38
N ALA A 233 -3.29 1.66 16.23
CA ALA A 233 -2.50 0.80 15.36
C ALA A 233 -1.53 1.59 14.48
N LEU A 234 -1.86 2.86 14.19
CA LEU A 234 -1.01 3.83 13.49
C LEU A 234 -0.87 5.09 14.34
N SER A 235 0.30 5.72 14.30
CA SER A 235 0.47 7.05 14.90
C SER A 235 -0.26 8.12 14.08
N LYS A 236 -0.50 9.29 14.68
CA LYS A 236 -1.07 10.45 13.96
C LYS A 236 -0.16 10.90 12.80
N CYS A 237 1.16 10.79 12.99
CA CYS A 237 2.13 11.16 11.98
C CYS A 237 2.09 10.19 10.79
N ASP A 238 2.15 8.90 11.08
CA ASP A 238 2.11 7.87 10.04
C ASP A 238 0.81 7.93 9.24
N ALA A 239 -0.33 8.08 9.93
CA ALA A 239 -1.62 8.19 9.27
C ALA A 239 -1.68 9.37 8.29
N ARG A 240 -1.07 10.50 8.64
CA ARG A 240 -0.97 11.67 7.75
C ARG A 240 -0.05 11.38 6.57
N GLU A 241 1.17 10.89 6.82
CA GLU A 241 2.14 10.56 5.77
C GLU A 241 1.56 9.57 4.75
N LEU A 242 0.87 8.53 5.23
CA LEU A 242 0.21 7.56 4.36
C LEU A 242 -0.92 8.18 3.54
N LYS A 243 -1.70 9.10 4.11
CA LYS A 243 -2.80 9.76 3.40
C LYS A 243 -2.26 10.67 2.30
N ASP A 244 -1.24 11.48 2.62
CA ASP A 244 -0.63 12.40 1.66
C ASP A 244 0.05 11.62 0.52
N ALA A 245 0.74 10.51 0.85
CA ALA A 245 1.33 9.64 -0.16
C ALA A 245 0.29 8.90 -1.00
N TRP A 246 -0.80 8.42 -0.40
CA TRP A 246 -1.89 7.75 -1.13
C TRP A 246 -2.55 8.71 -2.14
N GLU A 247 -2.77 9.96 -1.72
CA GLU A 247 -3.28 11.03 -2.56
C GLU A 247 -2.34 11.32 -3.75
N PHE A 248 -1.05 11.54 -3.48
CA PHE A 248 -0.04 11.81 -4.51
C PHE A 248 0.09 10.66 -5.51
N LEU A 249 0.29 9.42 -5.04
CA LEU A 249 0.49 8.25 -5.90
C LEU A 249 -0.77 7.94 -6.71
N THR A 250 -1.96 8.15 -6.15
CA THR A 250 -3.22 7.99 -6.90
C THR A 250 -3.29 9.00 -8.03
N LYS A 251 -2.97 10.27 -7.78
CA LYS A 251 -2.97 11.30 -8.83
C LYS A 251 -1.98 10.99 -9.96
N VAL A 252 -0.76 10.56 -9.63
CA VAL A 252 0.23 10.09 -10.63
C VAL A 252 -0.33 8.92 -11.44
N ARG A 253 -0.95 7.93 -10.77
CA ARG A 253 -1.52 6.77 -11.44
C ARG A 253 -2.67 7.12 -12.39
N LEU A 254 -3.58 8.01 -11.97
CA LEU A 254 -4.67 8.48 -12.82
C LEU A 254 -4.15 9.14 -14.10
N ASP A 255 -3.13 10.00 -13.95
CA ASP A 255 -2.49 10.69 -15.05
C ASP A 255 -1.81 9.73 -16.03
N LEU A 256 -1.00 8.78 -15.54
CA LEU A 256 -0.36 7.75 -16.38
C LEU A 256 -1.38 6.96 -17.22
N HIS A 257 -2.52 6.62 -16.63
CA HIS A 257 -3.60 5.89 -17.32
C HIS A 257 -4.21 6.74 -18.42
N LEU A 258 -4.50 8.02 -18.16
CA LEU A 258 -5.06 8.94 -19.14
C LEU A 258 -4.12 9.17 -20.31
N ALA A 259 -2.85 9.49 -20.03
CA ALA A 259 -1.84 9.77 -21.04
C ALA A 259 -1.58 8.55 -21.94
N ALA A 260 -1.52 7.34 -21.36
CA ALA A 260 -1.28 6.12 -22.12
C ALA A 260 -2.51 5.60 -22.88
N GLY A 261 -3.72 6.02 -22.51
CA GLY A 261 -4.97 5.50 -23.07
C GLY A 261 -5.22 4.01 -22.77
N LYS A 262 -4.51 3.45 -21.79
CA LYS A 262 -4.51 2.01 -21.43
C LYS A 262 -3.99 1.84 -20.00
N PRO A 263 -4.10 0.63 -19.39
CA PRO A 263 -3.49 0.38 -18.10
C PRO A 263 -1.97 0.61 -18.18
N GLN A 264 -1.47 1.56 -17.41
CA GLN A 264 -0.04 1.88 -17.28
C GLN A 264 0.21 2.31 -15.84
N ASP A 265 0.99 1.53 -15.10
CA ASP A 265 1.35 1.84 -13.71
C ASP A 265 2.86 2.18 -13.59
N ARG A 266 3.65 2.06 -14.67
CA ARG A 266 5.08 2.36 -14.66
C ARG A 266 5.36 3.83 -14.98
N LEU A 267 6.10 4.49 -14.10
CA LEU A 267 6.55 5.86 -14.23
C LEU A 267 7.88 5.89 -14.99
N THR A 268 7.82 5.76 -16.33
CA THR A 268 9.02 5.78 -17.19
C THR A 268 9.64 7.17 -17.25
N ARG A 269 10.88 7.29 -17.71
CA ARG A 269 11.58 8.58 -17.85
C ARG A 269 10.81 9.61 -18.69
N ASP A 270 10.18 9.16 -19.78
CA ASP A 270 9.37 10.02 -20.64
C ASP A 270 8.14 10.55 -19.90
N GLU A 271 7.48 9.68 -19.11
CA GLU A 271 6.35 10.08 -18.26
C GLU A 271 6.79 11.03 -17.14
N GLN A 272 7.98 10.83 -16.57
CA GLN A 272 8.54 11.74 -15.56
C GLN A 272 8.75 13.15 -16.12
N LEU A 273 9.32 13.24 -17.33
CA LEU A 273 9.51 14.52 -18.03
C LEU A 273 8.17 15.17 -18.37
N ARG A 274 7.22 14.39 -18.90
CA ARG A 274 5.87 14.87 -19.24
C ARG A 274 5.15 15.43 -18.02
N ILE A 275 5.08 14.66 -16.94
CA ILE A 275 4.39 15.05 -15.72
C ILE A 275 5.05 16.28 -15.08
N ALA A 276 6.38 16.35 -15.06
CA ALA A 276 7.07 17.51 -14.52
C ALA A 276 6.77 18.79 -15.31
N ALA A 277 6.67 18.69 -16.64
CA ALA A 277 6.29 19.80 -17.51
C ALA A 277 4.82 20.21 -17.34
N GLU A 278 3.89 19.25 -17.32
CA GLU A 278 2.44 19.51 -17.15
C GLU A 278 2.09 20.09 -15.78
N ARG A 279 2.85 19.73 -14.75
CA ARG A 279 2.72 20.32 -13.40
C ARG A 279 3.45 21.65 -13.25
N GLU A 280 4.06 22.16 -14.33
CA GLU A 280 4.78 23.43 -14.35
C GLU A 280 5.85 23.51 -13.25
N ILE A 281 6.55 22.39 -12.98
CA ILE A 281 7.56 22.37 -11.93
C ILE A 281 8.76 23.21 -12.37
N GLU A 282 9.08 24.23 -11.59
CA GLU A 282 10.20 25.12 -11.90
C GLU A 282 11.55 24.45 -11.60
N ALA A 283 12.55 24.77 -12.42
CA ALA A 283 13.93 24.39 -12.14
C ALA A 283 14.50 25.20 -10.97
N THR A 284 15.49 24.64 -10.26
CA THR A 284 16.39 25.41 -9.39
C THR A 284 17.79 25.42 -10.02
N PRO A 285 18.73 26.26 -9.54
CA PRO A 285 20.12 26.20 -10.00
C PRO A 285 20.75 24.81 -9.84
N GLU A 286 20.31 24.04 -8.84
CA GLU A 286 20.85 22.73 -8.48
C GLU A 286 20.09 21.53 -9.09
N GLN A 287 18.80 21.69 -9.43
CA GLN A 287 17.93 20.58 -9.82
C GLN A 287 17.05 20.89 -11.04
N ARG A 288 16.93 19.91 -11.93
CA ARG A 288 15.98 19.94 -13.04
C ARG A 288 14.54 19.73 -12.54
N PRO A 289 13.51 20.23 -13.25
CA PRO A 289 12.11 20.00 -12.91
C PRO A 289 11.75 18.53 -12.63
N VAL A 290 12.25 17.63 -13.48
CA VAL A 290 12.02 16.18 -13.35
C VAL A 290 12.68 15.59 -12.10
N GLU A 291 13.82 16.11 -11.68
CA GLU A 291 14.52 15.64 -10.47
C GLU A 291 13.76 16.08 -9.22
N ARG A 292 13.20 17.30 -9.22
CA ARG A 292 12.32 17.78 -8.14
C ARG A 292 11.03 16.96 -8.04
N PHE A 293 10.39 16.69 -9.19
CA PHE A 293 9.21 15.81 -9.24
C PHE A 293 9.51 14.43 -8.67
N MET A 294 10.62 13.81 -9.11
CA MET A 294 10.98 12.48 -8.65
C MET A 294 11.41 12.47 -7.18
N GLN A 295 12.03 13.54 -6.67
CA GLN A 295 12.33 13.67 -5.25
C GLN A 295 11.03 13.70 -4.41
N GLU A 296 10.00 14.44 -4.85
CA GLU A 296 8.68 14.42 -4.21
C GLU A 296 8.05 13.02 -4.25
N TYR A 297 8.11 12.34 -5.39
CA TYR A 297 7.65 10.94 -5.52
C TYR A 297 8.34 10.02 -4.50
N PHE A 298 9.67 10.10 -4.38
CA PHE A 298 10.43 9.25 -3.48
C PHE A 298 10.22 9.62 -2.01
N VAL A 299 9.93 10.87 -1.66
CA VAL A 299 9.51 11.24 -0.31
C VAL A 299 8.24 10.47 0.09
N HIS A 300 7.23 10.45 -0.78
CA HIS A 300 5.98 9.70 -0.54
C HIS A 300 6.18 8.18 -0.54
N SER A 301 6.95 7.67 -1.51
CA SER A 301 7.20 6.23 -1.64
C SER A 301 8.00 5.67 -0.46
N SER A 302 9.06 6.38 -0.05
CA SER A 302 9.87 6.02 1.13
C SER A 302 9.05 6.06 2.42
N ALA A 303 8.12 7.03 2.56
CA ALA A 303 7.22 7.08 3.71
C ALA A 303 6.29 5.85 3.77
N ILE A 304 5.65 5.48 2.65
CA ILE A 304 4.81 4.28 2.57
C ILE A 304 5.63 3.02 2.91
N ALA A 305 6.82 2.87 2.32
CA ALA A 305 7.69 1.71 2.56
C ALA A 305 8.09 1.60 4.04
N ALA A 306 8.48 2.72 4.64
CA ALA A 306 8.91 2.76 6.04
C ALA A 306 7.74 2.44 6.99
N VAL A 307 6.58 3.07 6.81
CA VAL A 307 5.41 2.87 7.67
C VAL A 307 4.85 1.45 7.51
N SER A 308 4.68 0.95 6.28
CA SER A 308 4.16 -0.40 6.04
C SER A 308 5.05 -1.49 6.64
N ARG A 309 6.39 -1.35 6.52
CA ARG A 309 7.35 -2.27 7.13
C ARG A 309 7.25 -2.25 8.65
N ARG A 310 7.22 -1.08 9.28
CA ARG A 310 7.08 -0.98 10.75
C ARG A 310 5.74 -1.53 11.22
N PHE A 311 4.65 -1.21 10.53
CA PHE A 311 3.31 -1.74 10.83
C PHE A 311 3.30 -3.27 10.74
N ALA A 312 3.79 -3.84 9.64
CA ALA A 312 3.91 -5.28 9.46
C ALA A 312 4.75 -5.93 10.56
N ALA A 313 5.92 -5.37 10.89
CA ALA A 313 6.82 -5.91 11.90
C ALA A 313 6.19 -5.96 13.30
N VAL A 314 5.38 -4.96 13.68
CA VAL A 314 4.64 -4.96 14.95
C VAL A 314 3.55 -6.04 14.98
N GLN A 315 2.90 -6.30 13.84
CA GLN A 315 1.75 -7.20 13.78
C GLN A 315 2.12 -8.66 13.50
N ARG A 316 3.36 -8.94 13.06
CA ARG A 316 3.87 -10.29 12.87
C ARG A 316 3.80 -11.08 14.19
N PRO A 317 3.09 -12.22 14.22
CA PRO A 317 3.01 -13.03 15.42
C PRO A 317 4.35 -13.71 15.70
N GLN A 318 4.96 -13.41 16.85
CA GLN A 318 6.14 -14.15 17.31
C GLN A 318 5.76 -15.61 17.61
N SER A 319 6.61 -16.58 17.26
CA SER A 319 6.39 -17.98 17.67
C SER A 319 6.64 -18.12 19.17
N LEU A 320 5.93 -19.02 19.85
CA LEU A 320 6.18 -19.29 21.28
C LEU A 320 7.65 -19.70 21.53
N LEU A 321 8.24 -20.44 20.59
CA LEU A 321 9.67 -20.79 20.59
C LEU A 321 10.59 -19.57 20.48
N SER A 322 10.25 -18.59 19.64
CA SER A 322 11.01 -17.33 19.56
C SER A 322 10.87 -16.49 20.82
N GLN A 323 9.69 -16.47 21.45
CA GLN A 323 9.48 -15.75 22.71
C GLN A 323 10.27 -16.36 23.86
N THR A 324 10.28 -17.69 23.99
CA THR A 324 11.07 -18.38 25.03
C THR A 324 12.57 -18.29 24.79
N ARG A 325 13.03 -18.42 23.53
CA ARG A 325 14.43 -18.21 23.17
C ARG A 325 14.88 -16.77 23.47
N ASN A 326 14.07 -15.78 23.12
CA ASN A 326 14.40 -14.37 23.38
C ASN A 326 14.57 -14.09 24.88
N LEU A 327 13.73 -14.68 25.73
CA LEU A 327 13.81 -14.55 27.19
C LEU A 327 15.07 -15.18 27.79
N ILE A 328 15.56 -16.27 27.21
CA ILE A 328 16.73 -17.02 27.73
C ILE A 328 18.06 -16.45 27.21
N VAL A 329 18.07 -15.94 25.97
CA VAL A 329 19.29 -15.49 25.29
C VAL A 329 19.50 -13.97 25.41
N GLY A 330 18.46 -13.20 25.75
CA GLY A 330 18.55 -11.76 25.79
C GLY A 330 19.30 -11.23 27.02
N HIS A 331 20.19 -10.26 26.82
CA HIS A 331 20.94 -9.60 27.89
C HIS A 331 20.74 -8.08 27.84
N ARG A 332 21.15 -7.39 28.91
CA ARG A 332 21.13 -5.92 28.95
C ARG A 332 22.47 -5.34 28.52
N ALA A 333 22.44 -4.40 27.58
CA ALA A 333 23.57 -3.56 27.20
C ALA A 333 23.32 -2.12 27.69
N GLU A 334 24.37 -1.46 28.18
CA GLU A 334 24.33 -0.08 28.70
C GLU A 334 23.21 0.19 29.73
N GLY A 335 22.79 -0.84 30.47
CA GLY A 335 21.75 -0.78 31.51
C GLY A 335 20.30 -0.64 31.02
N TYR A 336 20.08 -0.08 29.82
CA TYR A 336 18.75 0.27 29.32
C TYR A 336 18.32 -0.48 28.04
N PHE A 337 19.27 -0.98 27.25
CA PHE A 337 18.99 -1.70 26.02
C PHE A 337 18.85 -3.19 26.32
N TYR A 338 17.69 -3.76 26.00
CA TYR A 338 17.49 -5.20 26.04
C TYR A 338 17.78 -5.78 24.65
N VAL A 339 18.89 -6.50 24.53
CA VAL A 339 19.32 -7.12 23.28
C VAL A 339 18.65 -8.48 23.19
N ALA A 340 17.65 -8.60 22.31
CA ALA A 340 17.03 -9.87 21.97
C ALA A 340 17.69 -10.45 20.69
N PRO A 341 17.56 -11.77 20.45
CA PRO A 341 18.07 -12.42 19.23
C PRO A 341 17.66 -11.78 17.90
N ASP A 342 16.51 -11.10 17.84
CA ASP A 342 15.96 -10.51 16.62
C ASP A 342 15.88 -8.98 16.63
N ARG A 343 16.14 -8.31 17.77
CA ARG A 343 16.01 -6.85 17.91
C ARG A 343 16.66 -6.28 19.17
N ILE A 344 16.80 -4.96 19.22
CA ILE A 344 17.03 -4.23 20.48
C ILE A 344 15.74 -3.56 20.96
N ASP A 345 15.34 -3.88 22.18
CA ASP A 345 14.18 -3.28 22.83
C ASP A 345 14.60 -2.27 23.91
N VAL A 346 13.76 -1.28 24.15
CA VAL A 346 13.87 -0.29 25.21
C VAL A 346 12.52 -0.19 25.91
N ALA A 347 12.52 -0.44 27.22
CA ALA A 347 11.32 -0.30 28.04
C ALA A 347 10.80 1.15 27.99
N ARG A 348 9.48 1.34 27.95
CA ARG A 348 8.84 2.66 27.81
C ARG A 348 9.38 3.73 28.78
N ARG A 349 9.66 3.35 30.03
CA ARG A 349 10.23 4.24 31.05
C ARG A 349 11.63 4.80 30.71
N HIS A 350 12.39 4.12 29.85
CA HIS A 350 13.73 4.52 29.44
C HIS A 350 13.75 5.20 28.07
N LEU A 351 12.68 5.11 27.27
CA LEU A 351 12.60 5.76 25.95
C LEU A 351 12.86 7.26 26.03
N ARG A 352 12.27 7.95 27.02
CA ARG A 352 12.46 9.39 27.22
C ARG A 352 13.94 9.75 27.39
N LYS A 353 14.69 8.94 28.14
CA LYS A 353 16.13 9.14 28.37
C LYS A 353 16.96 8.83 27.12
N VAL A 354 16.63 7.76 26.40
CA VAL A 354 17.33 7.38 25.16
C VAL A 354 17.12 8.44 24.07
N CYS A 355 15.92 9.00 23.98
CA CYS A 355 15.53 9.96 22.94
C CYS A 355 15.69 11.43 23.39
N GLU A 356 16.36 11.68 24.53
CA GLU A 356 16.55 13.02 25.08
C GLU A 356 17.53 13.86 24.25
N ASN A 357 18.54 13.21 23.68
CA ASN A 357 19.58 13.84 22.88
C ASN A 357 20.15 12.87 21.83
N LEU A 358 20.90 13.42 20.86
CA LEU A 358 21.48 12.65 19.75
C LEU A 358 22.47 11.59 20.24
N ALA A 359 23.30 11.88 21.25
CA ALA A 359 24.20 10.89 21.84
C ALA A 359 23.47 9.63 22.37
N GLY A 360 22.30 9.78 23.00
CA GLY A 360 21.47 8.67 23.45
C GLY A 360 20.96 7.80 22.31
N ILE A 361 20.50 8.43 21.23
CA ILE A 361 20.05 7.77 20.00
C ILE A 361 21.21 7.07 19.29
N LEU A 362 22.39 7.70 19.21
CA LEU A 362 23.57 7.09 18.62
C LEU A 362 24.08 5.89 19.43
N ARG A 363 23.95 5.89 20.76
CA ARG A 363 24.26 4.69 21.57
C ARG A 363 23.32 3.52 21.28
N LEU A 364 22.02 3.79 21.05
CA LEU A 364 21.08 2.77 20.58
C LEU A 364 21.55 2.18 19.24
N TYR A 365 21.90 3.03 18.27
CA TYR A 365 22.38 2.57 16.96
C TYR A 365 23.74 1.88 17.01
N ARG A 366 24.65 2.31 17.89
CA ARG A 366 25.89 1.58 18.16
C ARG A 366 25.60 0.18 18.68
N THR A 367 24.69 0.06 19.63
CA THR A 367 24.26 -1.24 20.14
C THR A 367 23.66 -2.09 19.02
N SER A 368 22.82 -1.50 18.15
CA SER A 368 22.26 -2.17 16.96
C SER A 368 23.34 -2.67 16.00
N ALA A 369 24.36 -1.85 15.75
CA ALA A 369 25.48 -2.19 14.90
C ALA A 369 26.35 -3.33 15.49
N LEU A 370 26.63 -3.27 16.80
CA LEU A 370 27.45 -4.26 17.49
C LEU A 370 26.81 -5.66 17.52
N TYR A 371 25.50 -5.72 17.71
CA TYR A 371 24.78 -7.00 17.80
C TYR A 371 24.15 -7.44 16.48
N GLY A 372 24.19 -6.60 15.43
CA GLY A 372 23.66 -6.92 14.12
C GLY A 372 22.14 -7.12 14.10
N VAL A 373 21.40 -6.47 15.01
CA VAL A 373 19.94 -6.58 15.11
C VAL A 373 19.29 -5.19 15.13
N PRO A 374 18.12 -5.00 14.49
CA PRO A 374 17.48 -3.69 14.38
C PRO A 374 16.85 -3.25 15.72
N PRO A 375 16.66 -1.94 15.98
CA PRO A 375 15.84 -1.50 17.10
C PRO A 375 14.37 -1.92 16.90
N ALA A 376 13.66 -2.18 18.01
CA ALA A 376 12.27 -2.58 17.99
C ALA A 376 11.38 -1.47 17.39
N PRO A 377 10.26 -1.80 16.71
CA PRO A 377 9.48 -0.80 15.99
C PRO A 377 8.99 0.37 16.84
N HIS A 378 8.54 0.15 18.09
CA HIS A 378 8.13 1.25 18.97
C HIS A 378 9.28 2.13 19.43
N VAL A 379 10.51 1.60 19.44
CA VAL A 379 11.73 2.38 19.71
C VAL A 379 12.04 3.25 18.50
N LEU A 380 11.96 2.70 17.28
CA LEU A 380 12.14 3.47 16.04
C LEU A 380 11.13 4.62 15.90
N GLU A 381 9.87 4.39 16.27
CA GLU A 381 8.86 5.46 16.32
C GLU A 381 9.25 6.58 17.30
N ALA A 382 9.68 6.21 18.51
CA ALA A 382 10.12 7.19 19.50
C ALA A 382 11.34 7.98 19.02
N VAL A 383 12.29 7.31 18.37
CA VAL A 383 13.49 7.93 17.78
C VAL A 383 13.10 8.88 16.64
N LYS A 384 12.22 8.47 15.72
CA LYS A 384 11.73 9.31 14.61
C LYS A 384 11.08 10.59 15.12
N LEU A 385 10.17 10.47 16.10
CA LEU A 385 9.51 11.62 16.70
C LEU A 385 10.49 12.54 17.43
N ALA A 386 11.49 11.99 18.12
CA ALA A 386 12.49 12.79 18.80
C ALA A 386 13.41 13.52 17.81
N ALA A 387 13.93 12.81 16.80
CA ALA A 387 14.81 13.36 15.78
C ALA A 387 14.15 14.51 15.01
N ALA A 388 12.86 14.38 14.66
CA ALA A 388 12.11 15.45 13.99
C ALA A 388 11.94 16.74 14.82
N ASN A 389 12.11 16.66 16.15
CA ASN A 389 12.04 17.81 17.06
C ASN A 389 13.42 18.31 17.51
N MET A 390 14.51 17.67 17.07
CA MET A 390 15.87 18.13 17.34
C MET A 390 16.29 19.14 16.28
N GLU A 391 16.82 20.29 16.70
CA GLU A 391 17.57 21.15 15.79
C GLU A 391 18.85 20.44 15.37
N ALA A 392 19.25 20.56 14.09
CA ALA A 392 20.49 19.97 13.57
C ALA A 392 21.68 20.48 14.40
N PRO A 393 22.25 19.65 15.30
CA PRO A 393 23.25 20.14 16.23
C PRO A 393 24.62 20.19 15.53
N THR A 394 25.49 21.10 15.95
CA THR A 394 26.92 20.87 15.72
C THR A 394 27.31 19.61 16.48
N LEU A 395 27.70 18.56 15.76
CA LEU A 395 28.08 17.29 16.37
C LEU A 395 29.15 17.53 17.44
N THR A 396 28.88 17.03 18.64
CA THR A 396 29.90 16.99 19.70
C THR A 396 30.97 15.95 19.37
N VAL A 397 32.15 16.08 19.99
CA VAL A 397 33.24 15.09 19.86
C VAL A 397 32.77 13.70 20.29
N GLU A 398 31.91 13.60 21.31
CA GLU A 398 31.36 12.33 21.76
C GLU A 398 30.45 11.70 20.70
N GLU A 399 29.53 12.46 20.13
CA GLU A 399 28.60 11.98 19.10
C GLU A 399 29.34 11.54 17.84
N GLY A 400 30.31 12.34 17.38
CA GLY A 400 31.17 11.97 16.25
C GLY A 400 31.95 10.67 16.50
N ARG A 401 32.46 10.47 17.72
CA ARG A 401 33.14 9.23 18.10
C ARG A 401 32.19 8.03 18.07
N ILE A 402 30.98 8.15 18.60
CA ILE A 402 29.98 7.07 18.58
C ILE A 402 29.58 6.73 17.14
N PHE A 403 29.40 7.75 16.28
CA PHE A 403 29.10 7.53 14.87
C PHE A 403 30.24 6.78 14.15
N LEU A 404 31.49 7.15 14.37
CA LEU A 404 32.63 6.41 13.81
C LEU A 404 32.72 4.96 14.33
N GLU A 405 32.28 4.69 15.56
CA GLU A 405 32.17 3.32 16.07
C GLU A 405 31.07 2.52 15.34
N ILE A 406 29.94 3.14 15.01
CA ILE A 406 28.90 2.54 14.15
C ILE A 406 29.50 2.20 12.78
N MET A 407 30.21 3.14 12.15
CA MET A 407 30.82 2.95 10.81
C MET A 407 31.84 1.80 10.75
N ARG A 408 32.44 1.43 11.87
CA ARG A 408 33.37 0.27 11.97
C ARG A 408 32.66 -1.08 11.96
N CYS A 409 31.35 -1.12 12.22
CA CYS A 409 30.55 -2.34 12.24
C CYS A 409 30.07 -2.72 10.83
N THR A 410 30.99 -3.03 9.93
CA THR A 410 30.75 -3.17 8.48
C THR A 410 29.65 -4.16 8.08
N SER A 411 29.47 -5.25 8.83
CA SER A 411 28.45 -6.27 8.55
C SER A 411 27.02 -5.80 8.82
N ALA A 412 26.82 -4.99 9.85
CA ALA A 412 25.50 -4.46 10.25
C ALA A 412 25.20 -3.07 9.66
N LEU A 413 26.22 -2.45 9.05
CA LEU A 413 26.17 -1.06 8.60
C LEU A 413 25.00 -0.77 7.64
N PRO A 414 24.70 -1.60 6.61
CA PRO A 414 23.59 -1.33 5.71
C PRO A 414 22.23 -1.23 6.43
N MET A 415 21.98 -2.11 7.40
CA MET A 415 20.75 -2.09 8.20
C MET A 415 20.68 -0.84 9.08
N VAL A 416 21.78 -0.50 9.76
CA VAL A 416 21.84 0.63 10.69
C VAL A 416 21.70 1.96 9.96
N LEU A 417 22.45 2.18 8.88
CA LEU A 417 22.36 3.42 8.10
C LEU A 417 20.98 3.60 7.48
N ARG A 418 20.37 2.55 6.92
CA ARG A 418 18.98 2.62 6.43
C ARG A 418 17.98 2.97 7.53
N SER A 419 18.19 2.45 8.74
CA SER A 419 17.34 2.79 9.89
C SER A 419 17.55 4.22 10.37
N MET A 420 18.79 4.71 10.41
CA MET A 420 19.11 6.11 10.74
C MET A 420 18.56 7.08 9.69
N ALA A 421 18.67 6.76 8.40
CA ALA A 421 18.08 7.54 7.31
C ALA A 421 16.55 7.57 7.42
N GLY A 422 15.92 6.42 7.65
CA GLY A 422 14.45 6.29 7.78
C GLY A 422 13.84 6.93 9.04
N THR A 423 14.65 7.20 10.07
CA THR A 423 14.23 7.91 11.30
C THR A 423 14.64 9.38 11.31
N GLY A 424 15.36 9.86 10.30
CA GLY A 424 15.88 11.23 10.22
C GLY A 424 17.15 11.49 11.05
N VAL A 425 17.66 10.47 11.75
CA VAL A 425 18.87 10.60 12.57
C VAL A 425 20.10 10.88 11.72
N LEU A 426 20.16 10.35 10.49
CA LEU A 426 21.29 10.60 9.61
C LEU A 426 21.39 12.08 9.20
N ASP A 427 20.26 12.78 9.08
CA ASP A 427 20.22 14.22 8.78
C ASP A 427 20.83 15.06 9.91
N LEU A 428 20.70 14.60 11.16
CA LEU A 428 21.29 15.27 12.33
C LEU A 428 22.80 15.05 12.42
N VAL A 429 23.30 13.92 11.91
CA VAL A 429 24.73 13.55 11.94
C VAL A 429 25.47 14.12 10.73
N ILE A 430 24.86 14.07 9.56
CA ILE A 430 25.41 14.57 8.31
C ILE A 430 24.37 15.52 7.71
N PRO A 431 24.35 16.81 8.10
CA PRO A 431 23.36 17.77 7.61
C PRO A 431 23.27 17.82 6.08
N ASP A 432 24.41 17.67 5.40
CA ASP A 432 24.48 17.65 3.94
C ASP A 432 23.77 16.44 3.30
N TYR A 433 23.51 15.37 4.06
CA TYR A 433 22.73 14.21 3.59
C TYR A 433 21.32 14.62 3.17
N ASN A 434 20.75 15.65 3.80
CA ASN A 434 19.43 16.18 3.43
C ASN A 434 19.39 16.68 1.97
N HIS A 435 20.51 17.20 1.45
CA HIS A 435 20.58 17.67 0.06
C HIS A 435 20.51 16.54 -0.97
N ILE A 436 20.96 15.33 -0.61
CA ILE A 436 20.99 14.17 -1.51
C ILE A 436 19.86 13.17 -1.23
N ARG A 437 19.10 13.37 -0.15
CA ARG A 437 18.01 12.48 0.26
C ARG A 437 16.97 12.38 -0.86
N ASN A 438 16.66 11.14 -1.26
CA ASN A 438 15.74 10.83 -2.35
C ASN A 438 16.10 11.55 -3.67
N LEU A 439 17.35 11.98 -3.85
CA LEU A 439 17.76 12.73 -5.02
C LEU A 439 17.96 11.78 -6.19
N LEU A 440 17.13 11.91 -7.21
CA LEU A 440 17.35 11.26 -8.49
C LEU A 440 18.26 12.13 -9.35
N GLN A 441 19.35 11.57 -9.87
CA GLN A 441 20.09 12.19 -10.97
C GLN A 441 19.52 11.71 -12.30
N PHE A 442 18.98 12.64 -13.09
CA PHE A 442 18.33 12.29 -14.34
C PHE A 442 19.35 12.08 -15.47
N ASN A 443 20.03 10.93 -15.44
CA ASN A 443 21.02 10.51 -16.43
C ASN A 443 20.95 9.00 -16.72
N GLN A 444 21.68 8.54 -17.75
CA GLN A 444 21.64 7.14 -18.20
C GLN A 444 22.38 6.14 -17.30
N TYR A 445 23.17 6.60 -16.32
CA TYR A 445 24.08 5.75 -15.55
C TYR A 445 23.50 5.33 -14.19
N HIS A 446 22.67 6.18 -13.59
CA HIS A 446 22.09 5.88 -12.28
C HIS A 446 20.92 4.91 -12.42
N HIS A 447 20.83 3.98 -11.46
CA HIS A 447 19.74 3.03 -11.33
C HIS A 447 18.97 3.22 -10.01
N PHE A 448 19.59 3.92 -9.04
CA PHE A 448 19.05 4.26 -7.72
C PHE A 448 19.25 5.76 -7.44
N THR A 449 18.60 6.29 -6.42
CA THR A 449 18.84 7.67 -5.94
C THR A 449 20.26 7.79 -5.36
N VAL A 450 20.72 9.02 -5.16
CA VAL A 450 22.11 9.34 -4.79
C VAL A 450 22.45 8.91 -3.36
N ASP A 451 21.47 8.95 -2.46
CA ASP A 451 21.56 8.63 -1.03
C ASP A 451 21.55 7.13 -0.70
#